data_AF-V7ESE9-F1
#
_entry.id   AF-V7ESE9-F1
#
_cell.length_a   1.000
_cell.length_b   1.000
_cell.length_c   1.000
_cell.angle_alpha   90.00
_cell.angle_beta   90.00
_cell.angle_gamma   90.00
#
_symmetry.space_group_name_H-M   'P 1'
#
loop_
_entity.id
_entity.type
_entity.pdbx_description
1 polymer ?
#
loop_
_entity_poly.entity_id
_entity_poly.type
_entity_poly.pdbx_seq_one_letter_code
_entity_poly.pdbx_strand_id
1 'polypeptide(L)'
;MIFTSYAQNFEDVILWRALKSIERGFYIDIGAQDPVVDSVSLSFYEQGWRGIHIEPTAAYAAKIRDARPDEEVIEAAIGTDTGFLTLHEFPGTGLSTGDPVVAKRHIEAGYEMKEQLVPLLSLQNLLNRQIGREVHWLKIDVEGMESAVVKSWGASAVRPWIVVIESTLPMSTAKSHDEWHPHLKRLGYEFVYFDGLNRFYVSKEHPELKASFGPGPNIFDEFVFPAFSQSGLLVPLRQRMEAMEEEKAEVENGLDAANAEICSLNARLAALQVDLQNLDMERRAAEGAARAGLQKLDLERRAAEEAFRADLQKLDVERRAAGEAIRAALAKALEFDRRAQEIYQSRSWRLMRPYRAIGHAVKKGGAVGLASLPRRIAAGVLSRFIRLVLARPSLKWRIIAFLRRYPETLRHLQAFARSRGFIASPAAVQDPGPMAMAVPASYSPSGIAGVFLNVAPEGVSKRISSRSKRILEMLETHRKERH
;
A
#
# COMPACT_ATOMS: atom_id res chain seq x y z
N MET A 1 -53.66 -8.54 -0.80
CA MET A 1 -52.29 -8.58 -0.24
C MET A 1 -52.08 -9.95 0.39
N ILE A 2 -50.83 -10.42 0.46
CA ILE A 2 -50.50 -11.66 1.18
C ILE A 2 -50.78 -11.43 2.68
N PHE A 3 -51.34 -12.41 3.38
CA PHE A 3 -51.58 -12.32 4.82
C PHE A 3 -50.29 -12.69 5.57
N THR A 4 -49.71 -11.73 6.29
CA THR A 4 -48.52 -11.96 7.12
C THR A 4 -48.97 -12.23 8.54
N SER A 5 -48.58 -13.37 9.12
CA SER A 5 -48.90 -13.71 10.50
C SER A 5 -47.80 -13.20 11.44
N TYR A 6 -48.21 -12.45 12.45
CA TYR A 6 -47.32 -11.88 13.46
C TYR A 6 -47.50 -12.54 14.83
N ALA A 7 -48.58 -13.30 15.01
CA ALA A 7 -48.93 -13.92 16.28
C ALA A 7 -48.02 -15.09 16.65
N GLN A 8 -47.82 -15.30 17.96
CA GLN A 8 -46.94 -16.34 18.49
C GLN A 8 -47.39 -17.75 18.09
N ASN A 9 -48.70 -18.01 18.13
CA ASN A 9 -49.28 -19.34 17.90
C ASN A 9 -50.37 -19.31 16.80
N PHE A 10 -50.22 -18.40 15.83
CA PHE A 10 -51.08 -18.25 14.65
C PHE A 10 -52.56 -17.97 14.97
N GLU A 11 -52.83 -17.32 16.11
CA GLU A 11 -54.15 -16.89 16.52
C GLU A 11 -54.79 -16.02 15.45
N ASP A 12 -53.99 -15.13 14.88
CA ASP A 12 -54.39 -14.22 13.81
C ASP A 12 -54.78 -14.95 12.53
N VAL A 13 -54.08 -16.02 12.14
CA VAL A 13 -54.43 -16.87 10.98
C VAL A 13 -55.79 -17.53 11.19
N ILE A 14 -56.03 -18.09 12.38
CA ILE A 14 -57.30 -18.77 12.69
C ILE A 14 -58.46 -17.77 12.71
N LEU A 15 -58.26 -16.61 13.34
CA LEU A 15 -59.23 -15.52 13.33
C LEU A 15 -59.49 -15.03 11.91
N TRP A 16 -58.44 -14.85 11.11
CA TRP A 16 -58.55 -14.40 9.72
C TRP A 16 -59.32 -15.40 8.87
N ARG A 17 -59.08 -16.71 9.03
CA ARG A 17 -59.86 -17.75 8.36
C ARG A 17 -61.37 -17.58 8.61
N ALA A 18 -61.76 -17.25 9.85
CA ALA A 18 -63.15 -17.05 10.22
C ALA A 18 -63.72 -15.69 9.76
N LEU A 19 -62.90 -14.64 9.69
CA LEU A 19 -63.37 -13.26 9.59
C LEU A 19 -62.95 -12.51 8.31
N LYS A 20 -62.15 -13.10 7.42
CA LYS A 20 -61.61 -12.43 6.21
C LYS A 20 -62.65 -11.86 5.25
N SER A 21 -63.92 -12.28 5.35
CA SER A 21 -65.02 -11.71 4.56
C SER A 21 -65.52 -10.36 5.09
N ILE A 22 -65.15 -9.98 6.30
CA ILE A 22 -65.55 -8.72 6.92
C ILE A 22 -64.54 -7.62 6.53
N GLU A 23 -65.07 -6.54 5.98
CA GLU A 23 -64.29 -5.34 5.67
C GLU A 23 -64.25 -4.40 6.88
N ARG A 24 -63.05 -3.92 7.25
CA ARG A 24 -62.85 -2.92 8.32
C ARG A 24 -63.54 -3.28 9.64
N GLY A 25 -63.35 -4.52 10.08
CA GLY A 25 -63.88 -4.99 11.36
C GLY A 25 -63.20 -4.33 12.56
N PHE A 26 -63.66 -4.74 13.74
CA PHE A 26 -63.25 -4.13 15.01
C PHE A 26 -62.87 -5.17 16.05
N TYR A 27 -61.78 -4.92 16.77
CA TYR A 27 -61.22 -5.84 17.76
C TYR A 27 -60.89 -5.18 19.10
N ILE A 28 -60.77 -6.02 20.13
CA ILE A 28 -60.27 -5.63 21.44
C ILE A 28 -59.15 -6.60 21.81
N ASP A 29 -57.99 -6.07 22.15
CA ASP A 29 -56.79 -6.83 22.48
C ASP A 29 -56.38 -6.52 23.93
N ILE A 30 -56.62 -7.46 24.85
CA ILE A 30 -56.30 -7.30 26.28
C ILE A 30 -55.01 -8.05 26.59
N GLY A 31 -53.99 -7.29 27.01
CA GLY A 31 -52.61 -7.75 27.11
C GLY A 31 -51.87 -7.64 25.78
N ALA A 32 -52.06 -6.52 25.09
CA ALA A 32 -51.57 -6.34 23.72
C ALA A 32 -50.02 -6.31 23.60
N GLN A 33 -49.32 -5.93 24.67
CA GLN A 33 -47.85 -5.97 24.76
C GLN A 33 -47.11 -5.32 23.57
N ASP A 34 -46.31 -6.06 22.80
CA ASP A 34 -45.54 -5.48 21.68
C ASP A 34 -46.41 -5.36 20.41
N PRO A 35 -46.42 -4.19 19.74
CA PRO A 35 -47.29 -3.97 18.58
C PRO A 35 -46.87 -4.74 17.31
N VAL A 36 -45.74 -5.45 17.34
CA VAL A 36 -45.19 -6.17 16.19
C VAL A 36 -44.81 -7.59 16.54
N VAL A 37 -44.08 -7.79 17.64
CA VAL A 37 -43.66 -9.12 18.09
C VAL A 37 -44.85 -9.83 18.74
N ASP A 38 -45.16 -11.04 18.28
CA ASP A 38 -46.25 -11.87 18.80
C ASP A 38 -47.64 -11.20 18.73
N SER A 39 -47.79 -10.16 17.89
CA SER A 39 -49.01 -9.36 17.78
C SER A 39 -50.11 -10.10 17.01
N VAL A 40 -51.24 -10.34 17.68
CA VAL A 40 -52.45 -10.89 17.04
C VAL A 40 -53.16 -9.85 16.17
N SER A 41 -53.04 -8.57 16.52
CA SER A 41 -53.79 -7.46 15.92
C SER A 41 -53.11 -6.82 14.71
N LEU A 42 -51.77 -6.91 14.56
CA LEU A 42 -51.05 -6.24 13.46
C LEU A 42 -51.54 -6.68 12.07
N SER A 43 -51.75 -7.97 11.86
CA SER A 43 -52.22 -8.49 10.57
C SER A 43 -53.61 -7.94 10.23
N PHE A 44 -54.51 -7.77 11.20
CA PHE A 44 -55.81 -7.12 11.00
C PHE A 44 -55.67 -5.62 10.70
N TYR A 45 -54.80 -4.92 11.44
CA TYR A 45 -54.53 -3.49 11.23
C TYR A 45 -54.07 -3.19 9.79
N GLU A 46 -53.18 -4.02 9.24
CA GLU A 46 -52.70 -3.94 7.85
C GLU A 46 -53.82 -4.16 6.82
N GLN A 47 -54.89 -4.89 7.18
CA GLN A 47 -56.09 -5.07 6.36
C GLN A 47 -57.15 -3.97 6.59
N GLY A 48 -56.80 -2.89 7.29
CA GLY A 48 -57.68 -1.75 7.51
C GLY A 48 -58.68 -1.92 8.65
N TRP A 49 -58.52 -2.95 9.49
CA TRP A 49 -59.30 -3.10 10.72
C TRP A 49 -58.80 -2.12 11.78
N ARG A 50 -59.67 -1.77 12.73
CA ARG A 50 -59.29 -0.89 13.84
C ARG A 50 -59.75 -1.45 15.17
N GLY A 51 -58.99 -1.26 16.24
CA GLY A 51 -59.34 -1.80 17.54
C GLY A 51 -58.99 -0.93 18.73
N ILE A 52 -59.09 -1.56 19.91
CA ILE A 52 -58.67 -1.02 21.20
C ILE A 52 -57.65 -1.98 21.81
N HIS A 53 -56.54 -1.42 22.28
CA HIS A 53 -55.49 -2.15 22.98
C HIS A 53 -55.52 -1.81 24.47
N ILE A 54 -55.37 -2.83 25.30
CA ILE A 54 -55.28 -2.68 26.74
C ILE A 54 -53.92 -3.25 27.16
N GLU A 55 -53.08 -2.39 27.72
CA GLU A 55 -51.72 -2.73 28.11
C GLU A 55 -51.33 -1.92 29.36
N PRO A 56 -51.13 -2.55 30.53
CA PRO A 56 -50.86 -1.81 31.77
C PRO A 56 -49.45 -1.20 31.84
N THR A 57 -48.49 -1.73 31.08
CA THR A 57 -47.10 -1.25 31.11
C THR A 57 -46.94 0.00 30.26
N ALA A 58 -46.56 1.12 30.87
CA ALA A 58 -46.35 2.39 30.18
C ALA A 58 -45.43 2.29 28.95
N ALA A 59 -44.37 1.48 29.03
CA ALA A 59 -43.42 1.29 27.93
C ALA A 59 -44.07 0.63 26.70
N TYR A 60 -44.86 -0.43 26.88
CA TYR A 60 -45.55 -1.10 25.79
C TYR A 60 -46.76 -0.30 25.30
N ALA A 61 -47.52 0.34 26.21
CA ALA A 61 -48.60 1.24 25.82
C ALA A 61 -48.09 2.40 24.94
N ALA A 62 -46.92 2.98 25.24
CA ALA A 62 -46.29 3.98 24.38
C ALA A 62 -45.89 3.40 23.00
N LYS A 63 -45.26 2.23 22.95
CA LYS A 63 -44.93 1.56 21.68
C LYS A 63 -46.16 1.32 20.81
N ILE A 64 -47.27 0.87 21.41
CA ILE A 64 -48.51 0.62 20.66
C ILE A 64 -49.07 1.93 20.11
N ARG A 65 -49.10 3.02 20.89
CA ARG A 65 -49.56 4.34 20.41
C ARG A 65 -48.73 4.85 19.22
N ASP A 66 -47.41 4.67 19.27
CA ASP A 66 -46.52 5.05 18.19
C ASP A 66 -46.76 4.20 16.92
N ALA A 67 -47.01 2.90 17.09
CA ALA A 67 -47.24 1.96 16.00
C ALA A 67 -48.67 1.98 15.46
N ARG A 68 -49.64 2.48 16.24
CA ARG A 68 -51.09 2.52 15.95
C ARG A 68 -51.67 3.90 16.32
N PRO A 69 -51.26 4.99 15.64
CA PRO A 69 -51.65 6.35 16.02
C PRO A 69 -53.14 6.65 15.86
N ASP A 70 -53.87 5.80 15.14
CA ASP A 70 -55.30 5.89 14.87
C ASP A 70 -56.15 4.85 15.63
N GLU A 71 -55.55 4.14 16.59
CA GLU A 71 -56.24 3.21 17.49
C GLU A 71 -56.20 3.70 18.94
N GLU A 72 -57.17 3.24 19.75
CA GLU A 72 -57.20 3.60 21.16
C GLU A 72 -56.29 2.66 21.97
N VAL A 73 -55.45 3.23 22.83
CA VAL A 73 -54.62 2.48 23.77
C VAL A 73 -54.95 2.89 25.20
N ILE A 74 -55.47 1.94 25.98
CA ILE A 74 -55.85 2.10 27.38
C ILE A 74 -54.74 1.52 28.24
N GLU A 75 -54.03 2.39 28.95
CA GLU A 75 -52.95 2.02 29.85
C GLU A 75 -53.47 1.64 31.23
N ALA A 76 -54.01 0.42 31.32
CA ALA A 76 -54.64 -0.13 32.51
C ALA A 76 -54.63 -1.66 32.48
N ALA A 77 -54.77 -2.28 33.65
CA ALA A 77 -55.10 -3.69 33.78
C ALA A 77 -56.63 -3.88 33.78
N ILE A 78 -57.08 -5.10 33.46
CA ILE A 78 -58.50 -5.49 33.55
C ILE A 78 -58.71 -6.52 34.67
N GLY A 79 -59.71 -6.31 35.51
CA GLY A 79 -60.03 -7.22 36.61
C GLY A 79 -61.35 -6.92 37.29
N THR A 80 -61.64 -7.60 38.40
CA THR A 80 -62.93 -7.51 39.10
C THR A 80 -63.12 -6.26 39.96
N ASP A 81 -62.02 -5.59 40.33
CA ASP A 81 -62.03 -4.44 41.22
C ASP A 81 -61.89 -3.11 40.46
N THR A 82 -61.87 -2.00 41.18
CA THR A 82 -61.62 -0.65 40.64
C THR A 82 -60.52 0.04 41.44
N GLY A 83 -59.82 0.99 40.81
CA GLY A 83 -58.74 1.74 41.45
C GLY A 83 -57.39 1.39 40.84
N PHE A 84 -56.50 0.79 41.64
CA PHE A 84 -55.14 0.45 41.23
C PHE A 84 -54.83 -1.01 41.53
N LEU A 85 -54.05 -1.64 40.65
CA LEU A 85 -53.47 -2.96 40.80
C LEU A 85 -51.95 -2.80 40.96
N THR A 86 -51.35 -3.56 41.89
CA THR A 86 -49.90 -3.75 41.88
C THR A 86 -49.56 -4.75 40.79
N LEU A 87 -48.97 -4.26 39.70
CA LEU A 87 -48.43 -5.09 38.63
C LEU A 87 -46.97 -5.43 38.96
N HIS A 88 -46.64 -6.71 38.84
CA HIS A 88 -45.28 -7.23 38.87
C HIS A 88 -44.77 -7.28 37.44
N GLU A 89 -44.09 -6.22 37.01
CA GLU A 89 -43.55 -6.08 35.67
C GLU A 89 -42.24 -6.87 35.52
N PHE A 90 -42.11 -7.58 34.40
CA PHE A 90 -40.88 -8.24 33.97
C PHE A 90 -40.41 -7.58 32.65
N PRO A 91 -39.59 -6.52 32.72
CA PRO A 91 -39.26 -5.68 31.57
C PRO A 91 -38.65 -6.47 30.40
N GLY A 92 -39.09 -6.16 29.18
CA GLY A 92 -38.60 -6.82 27.96
C GLY A 92 -39.12 -8.24 27.75
N THR A 93 -40.08 -8.68 28.55
CA THR A 93 -40.76 -9.98 28.40
C THR A 93 -42.26 -9.76 28.14
N GLY A 94 -43.00 -10.86 27.97
CA GLY A 94 -44.47 -10.90 28.02
C GLY A 94 -45.03 -11.26 29.41
N LEU A 95 -44.18 -11.60 30.40
CA LEU A 95 -44.56 -12.31 31.63
C LEU A 95 -45.09 -11.41 32.76
N SER A 96 -45.40 -10.15 32.48
CA SER A 96 -45.87 -9.19 33.48
C SER A 96 -47.26 -9.59 34.01
N THR A 97 -47.43 -9.64 35.33
CA THR A 97 -48.65 -10.20 35.94
C THR A 97 -49.09 -9.41 37.17
N GLY A 98 -50.39 -9.39 37.44
CA GLY A 98 -50.94 -8.94 38.72
C GLY A 98 -51.15 -10.06 39.74
N ASP A 99 -50.85 -11.33 39.39
CA ASP A 99 -50.92 -12.45 40.32
C ASP A 99 -49.57 -12.61 41.08
N PRO A 100 -49.53 -12.40 42.41
CA PRO A 100 -48.30 -12.52 43.18
C PRO A 100 -47.74 -13.96 43.20
N VAL A 101 -48.57 -14.99 42.99
CA VAL A 101 -48.13 -16.39 42.92
C VAL A 101 -47.37 -16.64 41.62
N VAL A 102 -47.86 -16.10 40.50
CA VAL A 102 -47.19 -16.16 39.19
C VAL A 102 -45.90 -15.35 39.23
N ALA A 103 -45.94 -14.11 39.75
CA ALA A 103 -44.77 -13.27 39.90
C ALA A 103 -43.64 -13.94 40.70
N LYS A 104 -43.99 -14.61 41.82
CA LYS A 104 -43.01 -15.35 42.62
C LYS A 104 -42.32 -16.46 41.82
N ARG A 105 -43.03 -17.19 40.97
CA ARG A 105 -42.44 -18.24 40.12
C ARG A 105 -41.45 -17.66 39.11
N HIS A 106 -41.75 -16.51 38.51
CA HIS A 106 -40.83 -15.85 37.58
C HIS A 106 -39.58 -15.32 38.28
N ILE A 107 -39.71 -14.78 39.50
CA ILE A 107 -38.56 -14.40 40.33
C ILE A 107 -37.68 -15.63 40.63
N GLU A 108 -38.29 -16.76 41.01
CA GLU A 108 -37.58 -18.02 41.26
C GLU A 108 -36.92 -18.58 39.99
N ALA A 109 -37.46 -18.28 38.80
CA ALA A 109 -36.87 -18.61 37.50
C ALA A 109 -35.74 -17.65 37.07
N GLY A 110 -35.45 -16.61 37.86
CA GLY A 110 -34.32 -15.70 37.65
C GLY A 110 -34.65 -14.42 36.87
N TYR A 111 -35.93 -14.10 36.65
CA TYR A 111 -36.33 -12.85 36.00
C TYR A 111 -36.29 -11.66 36.96
N GLU A 112 -35.82 -10.52 36.48
CA GLU A 112 -35.83 -9.26 37.23
C GLU A 112 -37.24 -8.67 37.25
N MET A 113 -37.75 -8.37 38.45
CA MET A 113 -39.10 -7.87 38.67
C MET A 113 -39.08 -6.42 39.15
N LYS A 114 -40.03 -5.63 38.65
CA LYS A 114 -40.33 -4.28 39.13
C LYS A 114 -41.81 -4.19 39.51
N GLU A 115 -42.08 -3.66 40.69
CA GLU A 115 -43.47 -3.37 41.08
C GLU A 115 -43.89 -1.99 40.59
N GLN A 116 -45.09 -1.91 40.02
CA GLN A 116 -45.70 -0.66 39.61
C GLN A 116 -47.20 -0.66 39.93
N LEU A 117 -47.74 0.49 40.32
CA LEU A 117 -49.18 0.68 40.49
C LEU A 117 -49.78 1.13 39.17
N VAL A 118 -50.70 0.33 38.63
CA VAL A 118 -51.38 0.61 37.35
C VAL A 118 -52.87 0.76 37.57
N PRO A 119 -53.58 1.60 36.78
CA PRO A 119 -55.03 1.69 36.85
C PRO A 119 -55.69 0.33 36.61
N LEU A 120 -56.77 0.05 37.34
CA LEU A 120 -57.56 -1.18 37.19
C LEU A 120 -58.98 -0.83 36.76
N LEU A 121 -59.42 -1.43 35.66
CA LEU A 121 -60.75 -1.28 35.09
C LEU A 121 -61.46 -2.64 34.99
N SER A 122 -62.79 -2.65 34.99
CA SER A 122 -63.55 -3.86 34.68
C SER A 122 -63.75 -4.03 33.17
N LEU A 123 -63.84 -5.28 32.72
CA LEU A 123 -64.21 -5.58 31.34
C LEU A 123 -65.60 -5.01 31.01
N GLN A 124 -66.53 -4.98 31.98
CA GLN A 124 -67.82 -4.30 31.82
C GLN A 124 -67.65 -2.82 31.43
N ASN A 125 -66.75 -2.08 32.09
CA ASN A 125 -66.54 -0.66 31.79
C ASN A 125 -66.02 -0.48 30.36
N LEU A 126 -65.07 -1.32 29.94
CA LEU A 126 -64.53 -1.32 28.58
C LEU A 126 -65.62 -1.62 27.55
N LEU A 127 -66.36 -2.72 27.74
CA LEU A 127 -67.39 -3.17 26.80
C LEU A 127 -68.58 -2.20 26.71
N ASN A 128 -68.97 -1.56 27.82
CA ASN A 128 -70.07 -0.60 27.83
C ASN A 128 -69.79 0.64 26.96
N ARG A 129 -68.53 0.99 26.73
CA ARG A 129 -68.14 2.06 25.80
C ARG A 129 -68.38 1.67 24.33
N GLN A 130 -68.57 0.38 24.05
CA GLN A 130 -68.74 -0.19 22.72
C GLN A 130 -70.19 -0.63 22.44
N ILE A 131 -71.16 -0.21 23.26
CA ILE A 131 -72.57 -0.51 23.01
C ILE A 131 -73.00 0.05 21.65
N GLY A 132 -73.63 -0.81 20.84
CA GLY A 132 -74.07 -0.47 19.47
C GLY A 132 -73.01 -0.63 18.39
N ARG A 133 -71.78 -1.05 18.74
CA ARG A 133 -70.73 -1.42 17.79
C ARG A 133 -70.57 -2.93 17.74
N GLU A 134 -70.33 -3.47 16.55
CA GLU A 134 -69.95 -4.88 16.38
C GLU A 134 -68.48 -5.08 16.77
N VAL A 135 -68.24 -5.91 17.78
CA VAL A 135 -66.90 -6.36 18.14
C VAL A 135 -66.72 -7.75 17.55
N HIS A 136 -65.75 -7.93 16.67
CA HIS A 136 -65.61 -9.15 15.90
C HIS A 136 -64.75 -10.16 16.64
N TRP A 137 -63.69 -9.71 17.32
CA TRP A 137 -62.93 -10.56 18.22
C TRP A 137 -62.42 -9.82 19.46
N LEU A 138 -62.26 -10.58 20.54
CA LEU A 138 -61.66 -10.18 21.80
C LEU A 138 -60.56 -11.18 22.17
N LYS A 139 -59.32 -10.71 22.35
CA LYS A 139 -58.22 -11.51 22.92
C LYS A 139 -58.02 -11.16 24.39
N ILE A 140 -57.77 -12.17 25.20
CA ILE A 140 -57.37 -12.04 26.60
C ILE A 140 -56.09 -12.85 26.79
N ASP A 141 -55.03 -12.14 27.16
CA ASP A 141 -53.71 -12.69 27.49
C ASP A 141 -53.12 -11.86 28.63
N VAL A 142 -53.27 -12.30 29.88
CA VAL A 142 -52.97 -11.44 31.04
C VAL A 142 -52.18 -12.19 32.11
N GLU A 143 -51.40 -13.18 31.67
CA GLU A 143 -50.42 -13.91 32.46
C GLU A 143 -50.97 -14.39 33.82
N GLY A 144 -52.09 -15.12 33.78
CA GLY A 144 -52.73 -15.76 34.94
C GLY A 144 -53.93 -15.00 35.51
N MET A 145 -54.25 -13.81 34.99
CA MET A 145 -55.41 -13.03 35.42
C MET A 145 -56.69 -13.28 34.58
N GLU A 146 -56.70 -14.26 33.68
CA GLU A 146 -57.79 -14.48 32.70
C GLU A 146 -59.12 -14.70 33.43
N SER A 147 -59.08 -15.42 34.55
CA SER A 147 -60.23 -15.70 35.42
C SER A 147 -60.86 -14.40 35.96
N ALA A 148 -60.04 -13.43 36.38
CA ALA A 148 -60.50 -12.14 36.88
C ALA A 148 -61.07 -11.28 35.75
N VAL A 149 -60.42 -11.25 34.58
CA VAL A 149 -60.91 -10.53 33.40
C VAL A 149 -62.28 -11.03 32.99
N VAL A 150 -62.45 -12.35 32.82
CA VAL A 150 -63.73 -12.95 32.42
C VAL A 150 -64.82 -12.71 33.46
N LYS A 151 -64.52 -12.81 34.76
CA LYS A 151 -65.51 -12.53 35.83
C LYS A 151 -65.94 -11.06 35.86
N SER A 152 -65.08 -10.14 35.41
CA SER A 152 -65.37 -8.70 35.34
C SER A 152 -66.24 -8.28 34.14
N TRP A 153 -66.67 -9.22 33.30
CA TRP A 153 -67.58 -8.95 32.16
C TRP A 153 -68.90 -8.31 32.62
N GLY A 154 -69.35 -8.70 33.82
CA GLY A 154 -70.49 -8.12 34.51
C GLY A 154 -71.78 -8.16 33.70
N ALA A 155 -72.54 -7.05 33.69
CA ALA A 155 -73.85 -6.96 33.05
C ALA A 155 -73.81 -6.38 31.63
N SER A 156 -72.63 -6.21 31.01
CA SER A 156 -72.55 -5.63 29.67
C SER A 156 -73.30 -6.50 28.65
N ALA A 157 -74.01 -5.87 27.72
CA ALA A 157 -74.73 -6.55 26.64
C ALA A 157 -73.82 -6.87 25.44
N VAL A 158 -72.63 -6.26 25.34
CA VAL A 158 -71.74 -6.47 24.18
C VAL A 158 -71.18 -7.89 24.19
N ARG A 159 -71.28 -8.57 23.05
CA ARG A 159 -70.76 -9.92 22.82
C ARG A 159 -69.86 -9.92 21.59
N PRO A 160 -68.53 -9.88 21.77
CA PRO A 160 -67.61 -10.14 20.67
C PRO A 160 -67.96 -11.44 19.94
N TRP A 161 -67.86 -11.48 18.61
CA TRP A 161 -68.25 -12.67 17.86
C TRP A 161 -67.37 -13.87 18.22
N ILE A 162 -66.07 -13.63 18.36
CA ILE A 162 -65.07 -14.62 18.77
C ILE A 162 -64.33 -14.12 20.02
N VAL A 163 -64.15 -14.98 21.01
CA VAL A 163 -63.31 -14.73 22.18
C VAL A 163 -62.16 -15.72 22.19
N VAL A 164 -60.94 -15.20 22.25
CA VAL A 164 -59.70 -15.97 22.34
C VAL A 164 -59.07 -15.72 23.70
N ILE A 165 -58.83 -16.77 24.47
CA ILE A 165 -58.24 -16.65 25.82
C ILE A 165 -57.07 -17.61 25.93
N GLU A 166 -55.93 -17.11 26.38
CA GLU A 166 -54.82 -17.98 26.77
C GLU A 166 -55.28 -18.93 27.89
N SER A 167 -54.98 -20.21 27.77
CA SER A 167 -55.66 -21.25 28.58
C SER A 167 -54.71 -22.24 29.22
N THR A 168 -53.45 -21.84 29.31
CA THR A 168 -52.37 -22.53 30.01
C THR A 168 -51.89 -21.72 31.20
N LEU A 169 -51.17 -22.36 32.11
CA LEU A 169 -50.37 -21.61 33.10
C LEU A 169 -49.17 -20.98 32.38
N PRO A 170 -48.71 -19.81 32.82
CA PRO A 170 -47.53 -19.15 32.24
C PRO A 170 -46.35 -20.12 32.09
N MET A 171 -45.75 -20.14 30.90
CA MET A 171 -44.61 -21.00 30.54
C MET A 171 -44.87 -22.52 30.74
N SER A 172 -46.12 -22.98 30.60
CA SER A 172 -46.50 -24.38 30.82
C SER A 172 -47.52 -24.87 29.79
N THR A 173 -47.63 -26.19 29.61
CA THR A 173 -48.74 -26.81 28.87
C THR A 173 -49.91 -27.20 29.77
N ALA A 174 -49.81 -26.95 31.08
CA ALA A 174 -50.86 -27.23 32.05
C ALA A 174 -52.03 -26.27 31.83
N LYS A 175 -53.25 -26.80 31.71
CA LYS A 175 -54.45 -26.01 31.38
C LYS A 175 -54.96 -25.20 32.58
N SER A 176 -55.43 -23.97 32.35
CA SER A 176 -55.92 -23.01 33.36
C SER A 176 -57.40 -22.63 33.17
N HIS A 177 -58.11 -23.23 32.22
CA HIS A 177 -59.46 -22.79 31.82
C HIS A 177 -60.63 -23.17 32.74
N ASP A 178 -60.44 -24.08 33.69
CA ASP A 178 -61.55 -24.65 34.48
C ASP A 178 -62.33 -23.59 35.26
N GLU A 179 -61.65 -22.52 35.71
CA GLU A 179 -62.26 -21.47 36.53
C GLU A 179 -63.16 -20.50 35.74
N TRP A 180 -62.83 -20.24 34.47
CA TRP A 180 -63.49 -19.21 33.66
C TRP A 180 -64.35 -19.78 32.52
N HIS A 181 -64.08 -21.01 32.07
CA HIS A 181 -64.88 -21.66 31.02
C HIS A 181 -66.39 -21.70 31.33
N PRO A 182 -66.84 -22.06 32.56
CA PRO A 182 -68.27 -22.04 32.88
C PRO A 182 -68.91 -20.65 32.79
N HIS A 183 -68.11 -19.58 33.00
CA HIS A 183 -68.59 -18.22 32.93
C HIS A 183 -68.88 -17.80 31.48
N LEU A 184 -67.96 -18.07 30.54
CA LEU A 184 -68.19 -17.84 29.12
C LEU A 184 -69.41 -18.61 28.58
N LYS A 185 -69.60 -19.86 29.01
CA LYS A 185 -70.79 -20.64 28.64
C LYS A 185 -72.09 -19.96 29.05
N ARG A 186 -72.15 -19.39 30.26
CA ARG A 186 -73.33 -18.64 30.74
C ARG A 186 -73.53 -17.33 29.98
N LEU A 187 -72.46 -16.70 29.52
CA LEU A 187 -72.51 -15.49 28.68
C LEU A 187 -72.97 -15.76 27.24
N GLY A 188 -73.16 -17.03 26.86
CA GLY A 188 -73.66 -17.41 25.53
C GLY A 188 -72.56 -17.84 24.55
N TYR A 189 -71.38 -18.19 25.02
CA TYR A 189 -70.29 -18.67 24.17
C TYR A 189 -70.20 -20.18 24.10
N GLU A 190 -69.77 -20.70 22.96
CA GLU A 190 -69.46 -22.10 22.73
C GLU A 190 -67.98 -22.28 22.42
N PHE A 191 -67.33 -23.27 23.06
CA PHE A 191 -65.95 -23.64 22.77
C PHE A 191 -65.86 -24.31 21.39
N VAL A 192 -64.95 -23.84 20.54
CA VAL A 192 -64.81 -24.35 19.15
C VAL A 192 -63.42 -24.88 18.81
N TYR A 193 -62.35 -24.37 19.44
CA TYR A 193 -60.99 -24.75 19.05
C TYR A 193 -59.96 -24.50 20.18
N PHE A 194 -58.93 -25.33 20.24
CA PHE A 194 -57.78 -25.19 21.13
C PHE A 194 -56.52 -25.40 20.30
N ASP A 195 -55.65 -24.40 20.25
CA ASP A 195 -54.43 -24.39 19.41
C ASP A 195 -53.19 -24.95 20.12
N GLY A 196 -53.34 -25.43 21.36
CA GLY A 196 -52.24 -25.85 22.24
C GLY A 196 -51.92 -24.85 23.35
N LEU A 197 -52.35 -23.59 23.21
CA LEU A 197 -52.10 -22.47 24.12
C LEU A 197 -53.41 -21.73 24.46
N ASN A 198 -54.09 -21.23 23.43
CA ASN A 198 -55.34 -20.49 23.50
C ASN A 198 -56.57 -21.35 23.21
N ARG A 199 -57.70 -20.95 23.80
CA ARG A 199 -59.02 -21.47 23.48
C ARG A 199 -59.85 -20.41 22.78
N PHE A 200 -60.51 -20.85 21.72
CA PHE A 200 -61.40 -20.04 20.91
C PHE A 200 -62.85 -20.39 21.25
N TYR A 201 -63.64 -19.34 21.39
CA TYR A 201 -65.05 -19.41 21.69
C TYR A 201 -65.82 -18.56 20.70
N VAL A 202 -66.96 -19.07 20.22
CA VAL A 202 -67.85 -18.36 19.31
C VAL A 202 -69.14 -18.00 20.03
N SER A 203 -69.62 -16.77 19.84
CA SER A 203 -70.92 -16.33 20.34
C SER A 203 -72.03 -17.14 19.70
N LYS A 204 -73.03 -17.56 20.47
CA LYS A 204 -74.23 -18.23 19.94
C LYS A 204 -75.04 -17.36 18.97
N GLU A 205 -74.77 -16.06 18.92
CA GLU A 205 -75.35 -15.12 17.95
C GLU A 205 -74.74 -15.29 16.54
N HIS A 206 -73.57 -15.94 16.42
CA HIS A 206 -72.82 -16.15 15.18
C HIS A 206 -72.44 -17.63 14.94
N PRO A 207 -73.42 -18.55 14.91
CA PRO A 207 -73.15 -19.98 14.76
C PRO A 207 -72.46 -20.35 13.43
N GLU A 208 -72.60 -19.52 12.40
CA GLU A 208 -71.98 -19.69 11.08
C GLU A 208 -70.45 -19.71 11.15
N LEU A 209 -69.85 -18.98 12.09
CA LEU A 209 -68.39 -18.88 12.22
C LEU A 209 -67.75 -20.19 12.69
N LYS A 210 -68.53 -21.07 13.33
CA LYS A 210 -68.05 -22.37 13.84
C LYS A 210 -67.44 -23.24 12.74
N ALA A 211 -67.94 -23.13 11.50
CA ALA A 211 -67.48 -23.93 10.37
C ALA A 211 -66.01 -23.67 10.00
N SER A 212 -65.45 -22.52 10.39
CA SER A 212 -64.06 -22.15 10.12
C SER A 212 -63.06 -22.76 11.11
N PHE A 213 -63.55 -23.34 12.22
CA PHE A 213 -62.73 -23.94 13.27
C PHE A 213 -62.66 -25.46 13.12
N GLY A 214 -61.55 -26.06 13.55
CA GLY A 214 -61.34 -27.51 13.50
C GLY A 214 -59.88 -27.86 13.26
N PRO A 215 -59.39 -27.81 12.00
CA PRO A 215 -57.97 -27.96 11.71
C PRO A 215 -57.19 -26.72 12.17
N GLY A 216 -55.95 -26.93 12.63
CA GLY A 216 -55.03 -25.82 12.87
C GLY A 216 -54.61 -25.09 11.59
N PRO A 217 -53.77 -24.05 11.73
CA PRO A 217 -53.17 -23.36 10.59
C PRO A 217 -52.51 -24.35 9.64
N ASN A 218 -52.78 -24.21 8.34
CA ASN A 218 -52.29 -25.13 7.32
C ASN A 218 -52.13 -24.41 5.98
N ILE A 219 -51.72 -25.15 4.95
CA ILE A 219 -51.41 -24.62 3.62
C ILE A 219 -52.58 -23.85 2.97
N PHE A 220 -53.83 -24.17 3.30
CA PHE A 220 -55.01 -23.50 2.75
C PHE A 220 -55.28 -22.12 3.35
N ASP A 221 -54.52 -21.71 4.38
CA ASP A 221 -54.59 -20.37 4.95
C ASP A 221 -53.70 -19.36 4.22
N GLU A 222 -52.76 -19.83 3.39
CA GLU A 222 -51.90 -19.00 2.53
C GLU A 222 -51.19 -17.83 3.24
N PHE A 223 -50.88 -18.00 4.53
CA PHE A 223 -50.15 -17.01 5.31
C PHE A 223 -48.63 -17.14 5.11
N VAL A 224 -47.91 -16.05 5.38
CA VAL A 224 -46.45 -16.01 5.39
C VAL A 224 -45.93 -15.50 6.73
N PHE A 225 -44.67 -15.80 7.02
CA PHE A 225 -43.97 -15.17 8.13
C PHE A 225 -43.37 -13.83 7.70
N PRO A 226 -43.31 -12.83 8.60
CA PRO A 226 -42.56 -11.62 8.33
C PRO A 226 -41.06 -11.94 8.26
N ALA A 227 -40.32 -11.16 7.46
CA ALA A 227 -38.88 -11.37 7.27
C ALA A 227 -38.08 -11.32 8.58
N PHE A 228 -38.58 -10.58 9.57
CA PHE A 228 -37.97 -10.43 10.90
C PHE A 228 -38.54 -11.39 11.96
N SER A 229 -39.39 -12.35 11.59
CA SER A 229 -40.04 -13.27 12.53
C SER A 229 -39.01 -14.01 13.38
N GLN A 230 -39.18 -13.98 14.69
CA GLN A 230 -38.33 -14.71 15.64
C GLN A 230 -38.80 -16.14 15.90
N SER A 231 -39.78 -16.64 15.13
CA SER A 231 -40.29 -18.00 15.27
C SER A 231 -39.18 -19.05 15.19
N GLY A 232 -39.22 -20.02 16.10
CA GLY A 232 -38.33 -21.17 16.11
C GLY A 232 -38.38 -21.99 14.81
N LEU A 233 -39.50 -21.92 14.07
CA LEU A 233 -39.70 -22.62 12.80
C LEU A 233 -38.77 -22.11 11.67
N LEU A 234 -38.25 -20.88 11.81
CA LEU A 234 -37.42 -20.23 10.79
C LEU A 234 -35.93 -20.18 11.15
N VAL A 235 -35.50 -20.80 12.26
CA VAL A 235 -34.09 -20.79 12.69
C VAL A 235 -33.13 -21.25 11.59
N PRO A 236 -33.36 -22.36 10.86
CA PRO A 236 -32.45 -22.78 9.80
C PRO A 236 -32.36 -21.79 8.63
N LEU A 237 -33.48 -21.13 8.30
CA LEU A 237 -33.53 -20.10 7.26
C LEU A 237 -32.75 -18.85 7.70
N ARG A 238 -32.93 -18.41 8.94
CA ARG A 238 -32.22 -17.26 9.51
C ARG A 238 -30.71 -17.48 9.55
N GLN A 239 -30.27 -18.66 10.02
CA GLN A 239 -28.86 -19.04 10.01
C GLN A 239 -28.27 -19.06 8.59
N ARG A 240 -29.07 -19.50 7.60
CA ARG A 240 -28.63 -19.48 6.20
C ARG A 240 -28.52 -18.06 5.66
N MET A 241 -29.44 -17.17 6.03
CA MET A 241 -29.39 -15.75 5.68
C MET A 241 -28.18 -15.06 6.31
N GLU A 242 -27.93 -15.27 7.60
CA GLU A 242 -26.74 -14.75 8.31
C GLU A 242 -25.44 -15.23 7.64
N ALA A 243 -25.34 -16.52 7.32
CA ALA A 243 -24.18 -17.06 6.61
C ALA A 243 -24.00 -16.46 5.19
N MET A 244 -25.10 -16.19 4.48
CA MET A 244 -25.05 -15.51 3.18
C MET A 244 -24.64 -14.05 3.31
N GLU A 245 -25.04 -13.36 4.38
CA GLU A 245 -24.62 -11.99 4.67
C GLU A 245 -23.13 -11.91 5.02
N GLU A 246 -22.62 -12.88 5.77
CA GLU A 246 -21.18 -13.02 6.05
C GLU A 246 -20.38 -13.27 4.77
N GLU A 247 -20.82 -14.21 3.92
CA GLU A 247 -20.17 -14.50 2.63
C GLU A 247 -20.18 -13.27 1.72
N LYS A 248 -21.30 -12.55 1.67
CA LYS A 248 -21.40 -11.29 0.92
C LYS A 248 -20.41 -10.25 1.45
N ALA A 249 -20.31 -10.08 2.76
CA ALA A 249 -19.37 -9.14 3.37
C ALA A 249 -17.92 -9.52 3.09
N GLU A 250 -17.58 -10.81 3.07
CA GLU A 250 -16.24 -11.29 2.69
C GLU A 250 -15.90 -10.94 1.24
N VAL A 251 -16.85 -11.17 0.31
CA VAL A 251 -16.68 -10.82 -1.11
C VAL A 251 -16.53 -9.32 -1.30
N GLU A 252 -17.33 -8.50 -0.61
CA GLU A 252 -17.25 -7.04 -0.67
C GLU A 252 -15.88 -6.54 -0.17
N ASN A 253 -15.40 -7.05 0.97
CA ASN A 253 -14.08 -6.72 1.49
C ASN A 253 -12.95 -7.17 0.55
N GLY A 254 -13.08 -8.35 -0.06
CA GLY A 254 -12.12 -8.85 -1.06
C GLY A 254 -12.07 -7.98 -2.32
N LEU A 255 -13.24 -7.51 -2.78
CA LEU A 255 -13.36 -6.59 -3.90
C LEU A 255 -12.68 -5.24 -3.60
N ASP A 256 -12.88 -4.69 -2.41
CA ASP A 256 -12.25 -3.44 -1.99
C ASP A 256 -10.72 -3.57 -1.89
N ALA A 257 -10.22 -4.69 -1.36
CA ALA A 257 -8.78 -4.98 -1.30
C ALA A 257 -8.17 -5.08 -2.71
N ALA A 258 -8.83 -5.79 -3.63
CA ALA A 258 -8.38 -5.90 -5.01
C ALA A 258 -8.38 -4.54 -5.73
N ASN A 259 -9.41 -3.72 -5.51
CA ASN A 259 -9.49 -2.36 -6.06
C ASN A 259 -8.35 -1.47 -5.52
N ALA A 260 -8.01 -1.57 -4.23
CA ALA A 260 -6.89 -0.86 -3.65
C ALA A 260 -5.54 -1.31 -4.25
N GLU A 261 -5.37 -2.61 -4.50
CA GLU A 261 -4.19 -3.14 -5.17
C GLU A 261 -4.07 -2.63 -6.62
N ILE A 262 -5.17 -2.66 -7.39
CA ILE A 262 -5.22 -2.11 -8.75
C ILE A 262 -4.82 -0.63 -8.74
N CYS A 263 -5.33 0.17 -7.80
CA CYS A 263 -4.93 1.57 -7.65
C CYS A 263 -3.42 1.73 -7.37
N SER A 264 -2.86 0.90 -6.48
CA SER A 264 -1.41 0.91 -6.20
C SER A 264 -0.58 0.54 -7.42
N LEU A 265 -0.98 -0.50 -8.15
CA LEU A 265 -0.30 -0.95 -9.36
C LEU A 265 -0.38 0.11 -10.48
N ASN A 266 -1.54 0.74 -10.67
CA ASN A 266 -1.70 1.83 -11.62
C ASN A 266 -0.80 3.03 -11.28
N ALA A 267 -0.67 3.39 -10.00
CA ALA A 267 0.24 4.44 -9.57
C ALA A 267 1.71 4.09 -9.86
N ARG A 268 2.13 2.84 -9.62
CA ARG A 268 3.48 2.37 -9.96
C ARG A 268 3.73 2.35 -11.47
N LEU A 269 2.75 1.90 -12.25
CA LEU A 269 2.83 1.91 -13.72
C LEU A 269 2.98 3.34 -14.25
N ALA A 270 2.23 4.30 -13.72
CA ALA A 270 2.37 5.70 -14.09
C ALA A 270 3.76 6.27 -13.74
N ALA A 271 4.28 5.96 -12.55
CA ALA A 271 5.63 6.38 -12.16
C ALA A 271 6.70 5.79 -13.10
N LEU A 272 6.62 4.48 -13.39
CA LEU A 272 7.56 3.81 -14.27
C LEU A 272 7.50 4.34 -15.71
N GLN A 273 6.31 4.72 -16.20
CA GLN A 273 6.16 5.37 -17.50
C GLN A 273 6.87 6.73 -17.56
N VAL A 274 6.81 7.53 -16.49
CA VAL A 274 7.54 8.80 -16.40
C VAL A 274 9.05 8.57 -16.39
N ASP A 275 9.53 7.59 -15.62
CA ASP A 275 10.97 7.26 -15.57
C ASP A 275 11.50 6.80 -16.93
N LEU A 276 10.74 5.97 -17.66
CA LEU A 276 11.09 5.55 -19.02
C LEU A 276 11.16 6.74 -19.98
N GLN A 277 10.21 7.69 -19.88
CA GLN A 277 10.24 8.91 -20.69
C GLN A 277 11.48 9.77 -20.39
N ASN A 278 11.84 9.91 -19.12
CA ASN A 278 13.03 10.65 -18.71
C ASN A 278 14.32 9.99 -19.23
N LEU A 279 14.45 8.67 -19.07
CA LEU A 279 15.58 7.90 -19.59
C LEU A 279 15.70 8.00 -21.12
N ASP A 280 14.57 7.96 -21.85
CA ASP A 280 14.57 8.15 -23.30
C ASP A 280 15.00 9.58 -23.69
N MET A 281 14.62 10.60 -22.92
CA MET A 281 15.08 11.98 -23.12
C MET A 281 16.58 12.10 -22.86
N GLU A 282 17.09 11.53 -21.77
CA GLU A 282 18.51 11.51 -21.43
C GLU A 282 19.33 10.79 -22.51
N ARG A 283 18.86 9.63 -22.99
CA ARG A 283 19.50 8.91 -24.10
C ARG A 283 19.58 9.79 -25.34
N ARG A 284 18.48 10.45 -25.74
CA ARG A 284 18.45 11.35 -26.91
C ARG A 284 19.40 12.53 -26.75
N ALA A 285 19.49 13.12 -25.55
CA ALA A 285 20.40 14.21 -25.25
C ALA A 285 21.87 13.75 -25.36
N ALA A 286 22.19 12.57 -24.80
CA ALA A 286 23.52 11.97 -24.88
C ALA A 286 23.92 11.64 -26.33
N GLU A 287 23.00 11.03 -27.11
CA GLU A 287 23.20 10.79 -28.55
C GLU A 287 23.44 12.09 -29.32
N GLY A 288 22.67 13.14 -29.04
CA GLY A 288 22.85 14.46 -29.62
C GLY A 288 24.22 15.07 -29.30
N ALA A 289 24.65 15.01 -28.03
CA ALA A 289 25.95 15.49 -27.59
C ALA A 289 27.10 14.71 -28.23
N ALA A 290 26.98 13.38 -28.33
CA ALA A 290 27.98 12.54 -29.00
C ALA A 290 28.09 12.88 -30.50
N ARG A 291 26.96 13.08 -31.20
CA ARG A 291 26.95 13.52 -32.61
C ARG A 291 27.61 14.89 -32.77
N ALA A 292 27.30 15.85 -31.91
CA ALA A 292 27.93 17.17 -31.93
C ALA A 292 29.45 17.10 -31.68
N GLY A 293 29.86 16.24 -30.74
CA GLY A 293 31.28 15.96 -30.47
C GLY A 293 32.02 15.38 -31.68
N LEU A 294 31.41 14.41 -32.37
CA LEU A 294 31.97 13.84 -33.61
C LEU A 294 32.07 14.89 -34.72
N GLN A 295 31.04 15.71 -34.92
CA GLN A 295 31.08 16.81 -35.90
C GLN A 295 32.20 17.80 -35.59
N LYS A 296 32.39 18.14 -34.32
CA LYS A 296 33.48 19.02 -33.88
C LYS A 296 34.85 18.41 -34.18
N LEU A 297 35.05 17.14 -33.85
CA LEU A 297 36.30 16.42 -34.15
C LEU A 297 36.56 16.34 -35.66
N ASP A 298 35.53 16.11 -36.47
CA ASP A 298 35.65 16.11 -37.94
C ASP A 298 36.05 17.50 -38.48
N LEU A 299 35.50 18.58 -37.92
CA LEU A 299 35.88 19.96 -38.27
C LEU A 299 37.33 20.26 -37.86
N GLU A 300 37.73 19.88 -36.65
CA GLU A 300 39.11 20.03 -36.17
C GLU A 300 40.08 19.22 -37.03
N ARG A 301 39.73 17.98 -37.41
CA ARG A 301 40.53 17.17 -38.33
C ARG A 301 40.69 17.86 -39.68
N ARG A 302 39.60 18.38 -40.28
CA ARG A 302 39.66 19.10 -41.57
C ARG A 302 40.53 20.35 -41.47
N ALA A 303 40.38 21.14 -40.40
CA ALA A 303 41.21 22.31 -40.18
C ALA A 303 42.70 21.95 -40.02
N ALA A 304 43.01 20.86 -39.31
CA ALA A 304 44.38 20.35 -39.17
C ALA A 304 44.95 19.84 -40.50
N GLU A 305 44.16 19.13 -41.31
CA GLU A 305 44.54 18.70 -42.65
C GLU A 305 44.82 19.88 -43.59
N GLU A 306 44.00 20.93 -43.53
CA GLU A 306 44.20 22.18 -44.28
C GLU A 306 45.46 22.92 -43.84
N ALA A 307 45.70 23.04 -42.54
CA ALA A 307 46.92 23.64 -42.00
C ALA A 307 48.17 22.86 -42.44
N PHE A 308 48.12 21.53 -42.36
CA PHE A 308 49.20 20.66 -42.82
C PHE A 308 49.47 20.81 -44.33
N ARG A 309 48.42 20.91 -45.15
CA ARG A 309 48.55 21.19 -46.59
C ARG A 309 49.19 22.56 -46.84
N ALA A 310 48.81 23.59 -46.09
CA ALA A 310 49.40 24.91 -46.22
C ALA A 310 50.90 24.91 -45.86
N ASP A 311 51.30 24.17 -44.83
CA ASP A 311 52.71 24.04 -44.45
C ASP A 311 53.52 23.26 -45.50
N LEU A 312 52.96 22.20 -46.09
CA LEU A 312 53.59 21.50 -47.22
C LEU A 312 53.81 22.44 -48.42
N GLN A 313 52.82 23.28 -48.75
CA GLN A 313 52.95 24.27 -49.81
C GLN A 313 54.07 25.28 -49.52
N LYS A 314 54.16 25.78 -48.28
CA LYS A 314 55.26 26.67 -47.87
C LYS A 314 56.63 26.00 -48.05
N LEU A 315 56.76 24.76 -47.58
CA LEU A 315 57.99 23.99 -47.69
C LEU A 315 58.40 23.76 -49.16
N ASP A 316 57.43 23.49 -50.04
CA ASP A 316 57.67 23.36 -51.48
C ASP A 316 58.14 24.68 -52.11
N VAL A 317 57.58 25.82 -51.70
CA VAL A 317 58.04 27.15 -52.13
C VAL A 317 59.47 27.40 -51.67
N GLU A 318 59.79 27.13 -50.39
CA GLU A 318 61.15 27.26 -49.86
C GLU A 318 62.14 26.35 -50.58
N ARG A 319 61.75 25.10 -50.85
CA ARG A 319 62.57 24.13 -51.60
C ARG A 319 62.84 24.61 -53.03
N ARG A 320 61.84 25.17 -53.71
CA ARG A 320 62.01 25.75 -55.06
C ARG A 320 62.95 26.94 -55.03
N ALA A 321 62.76 27.86 -54.09
CA ALA A 321 63.65 29.02 -53.91
C ALA A 321 65.09 28.59 -53.62
N ALA A 322 65.30 27.59 -52.76
CA ALA A 322 66.62 27.01 -52.50
C ALA A 322 67.22 26.34 -53.76
N GLY A 323 66.40 25.62 -54.53
CA GLY A 323 66.81 25.01 -55.80
C GLY A 323 67.23 26.04 -56.84
N GLU A 324 66.50 27.16 -56.95
CA GLU A 324 66.85 28.28 -57.82
C GLU A 324 68.13 28.98 -57.38
N ALA A 325 68.30 29.20 -56.07
CA ALA A 325 69.53 29.76 -55.51
C ALA A 325 70.75 28.88 -55.81
N ILE A 326 70.61 27.55 -55.69
CA ILE A 326 71.66 26.58 -56.06
C ILE A 326 71.99 26.66 -57.55
N ARG A 327 70.97 26.72 -58.43
CA ARG A 327 71.19 26.86 -59.88
C ARG A 327 71.88 28.18 -60.23
N ALA A 328 71.48 29.28 -59.61
CA ALA A 328 72.11 30.59 -59.81
C ALA A 328 73.58 30.60 -59.33
N ALA A 329 73.88 29.93 -58.21
CA ALA A 329 75.24 29.75 -57.72
C ALA A 329 76.10 28.91 -58.67
N LEU A 330 75.53 27.82 -59.23
CA LEU A 330 76.18 26.99 -60.25
C LEU A 330 76.45 27.77 -61.54
N ALA A 331 75.50 28.58 -62.00
CA ALA A 331 75.68 29.43 -63.17
C ALA A 331 76.81 30.46 -62.98
N LYS A 332 76.87 31.11 -61.80
CA LYS A 332 77.99 32.00 -61.45
C LYS A 332 79.32 31.28 -61.39
N ALA A 333 79.36 30.06 -60.84
CA ALA A 333 80.58 29.26 -60.78
C ALA A 333 81.09 28.90 -62.18
N LEU A 334 80.20 28.53 -63.09
CA LEU A 334 80.50 28.30 -64.52
C LEU A 334 81.02 29.57 -65.21
N GLU A 335 80.44 30.73 -64.92
CA GLU A 335 80.89 32.00 -65.48
C GLU A 335 82.29 32.40 -64.97
N PHE A 336 82.57 32.16 -63.68
CA PHE A 336 83.91 32.35 -63.12
C PHE A 336 84.93 31.38 -63.72
N ASP A 337 84.55 30.14 -63.99
CA ASP A 337 85.44 29.18 -64.64
C ASP A 337 85.75 29.60 -66.09
N ARG A 338 84.76 30.12 -66.82
CA ARG A 338 84.97 30.68 -68.16
C ARG A 338 85.93 31.88 -68.16
N ARG A 339 85.75 32.81 -67.22
CA ARG A 339 86.67 33.95 -67.03
C ARG A 339 88.08 33.50 -66.63
N ALA A 340 88.20 32.46 -65.80
CA ALA A 340 89.49 31.88 -65.46
C ALA A 340 90.17 31.27 -66.69
N GLN A 341 89.43 30.56 -67.55
CA GLN A 341 89.95 30.01 -68.81
C GLN A 341 90.39 31.08 -69.82
N GLU A 342 89.67 32.20 -69.92
CA GLU A 342 90.07 33.37 -70.74
C GLU A 342 91.38 34.00 -70.22
N ILE A 343 91.56 34.10 -68.90
CA ILE A 343 92.83 34.52 -68.27
C ILE A 343 93.95 33.51 -68.56
N TYR A 344 93.66 32.20 -68.47
CA TYR A 344 94.62 31.11 -68.74
C TYR A 344 95.12 31.07 -70.20
N GLN A 345 94.38 31.64 -71.15
CA GLN A 345 94.74 31.66 -72.57
C GLN A 345 95.47 32.95 -73.03
N SER A 346 95.61 33.96 -72.16
CA SER A 346 96.26 35.24 -72.49
C SER A 346 97.79 35.13 -72.67
N ARG A 347 98.37 35.91 -73.60
CA ARG A 347 99.81 35.90 -73.95
C ARG A 347 100.73 36.26 -72.77
N SER A 348 100.27 37.12 -71.86
CA SER A 348 100.96 37.47 -70.61
C SER A 348 100.99 36.31 -69.61
N TRP A 349 99.96 35.44 -69.59
CA TRP A 349 99.89 34.24 -68.73
C TRP A 349 100.76 33.08 -69.25
N ARG A 350 101.21 33.09 -70.51
CA ARG A 350 102.19 32.09 -71.01
C ARG A 350 103.65 32.51 -70.80
N LEU A 351 103.95 33.81 -70.78
CA LEU A 351 105.31 34.32 -70.57
C LEU A 351 105.83 34.13 -69.14
N MET A 352 104.96 34.24 -68.13
CA MET A 352 105.31 34.08 -66.70
C MET A 352 105.28 32.61 -66.23
N ARG A 353 105.49 31.64 -67.13
CA ARG A 353 105.53 30.19 -66.82
C ARG A 353 106.71 29.77 -65.94
N PRO A 354 107.98 30.16 -66.20
CA PRO A 354 109.10 29.73 -65.36
C PRO A 354 109.07 30.34 -63.94
N TYR A 355 108.59 31.58 -63.78
CA TYR A 355 108.44 32.22 -62.47
C TYR A 355 107.33 31.61 -61.59
N ARG A 356 106.32 30.95 -62.19
CA ARG A 356 105.24 30.29 -61.44
C ARG A 356 105.48 28.81 -61.14
N ALA A 357 106.47 28.18 -61.77
CA ALA A 357 106.95 26.86 -61.35
C ALA A 357 107.57 26.92 -59.93
N ILE A 358 108.20 28.05 -59.59
CA ILE A 358 108.80 28.32 -58.27
C ILE A 358 107.70 28.68 -57.23
N GLY A 359 106.66 29.43 -57.63
CA GLY A 359 105.50 29.73 -56.77
C GLY A 359 104.55 28.55 -56.53
N HIS A 360 104.41 27.63 -57.51
CA HIS A 360 103.60 26.40 -57.35
C HIS A 360 104.30 25.33 -56.50
N ALA A 361 105.63 25.38 -56.33
CA ALA A 361 106.36 24.54 -55.38
C ALA A 361 106.18 24.99 -53.92
N VAL A 362 105.94 26.29 -53.69
CA VAL A 362 105.73 26.86 -52.35
C VAL A 362 104.25 26.82 -51.91
N LYS A 363 103.30 26.75 -52.85
CA LYS A 363 101.84 26.73 -52.57
C LYS A 363 101.17 25.34 -52.63
N LYS A 364 101.90 24.28 -53.02
CA LYS A 364 101.46 22.87 -52.95
C LYS A 364 101.71 22.20 -51.59
N GLY A 365 101.99 22.97 -50.55
CA GLY A 365 101.95 22.52 -49.16
C GLY A 365 100.68 23.04 -48.46
N GLY A 366 99.51 22.49 -48.79
CA GLY A 366 98.31 22.79 -48.00
C GLY A 366 96.98 22.74 -48.73
N ALA A 367 96.63 21.62 -49.37
CA ALA A 367 95.25 21.14 -49.52
C ALA A 367 95.21 19.80 -50.25
N VAL A 368 95.33 18.68 -49.52
CA VAL A 368 94.76 17.41 -49.96
C VAL A 368 93.98 16.85 -48.77
N GLY A 369 92.66 16.82 -48.92
CA GLY A 369 91.74 16.30 -47.93
C GLY A 369 92.08 14.85 -47.59
N LEU A 370 92.03 14.56 -46.29
CA LEU A 370 92.27 13.27 -45.63
C LEU A 370 91.21 12.19 -45.95
N ALA A 371 90.64 12.19 -47.16
CA ALA A 371 89.55 11.29 -47.54
C ALA A 371 89.96 10.17 -48.52
N SER A 372 91.25 10.04 -48.87
CA SER A 372 91.71 8.99 -49.80
C SER A 372 93.02 8.31 -49.39
N LEU A 373 93.17 7.94 -48.12
CA LEU A 373 94.29 7.11 -47.62
C LEU A 373 93.78 5.81 -46.97
N PRO A 374 94.41 4.65 -47.25
CA PRO A 374 93.96 3.34 -46.76
C PRO A 374 93.97 3.26 -45.21
N ARG A 375 92.89 2.70 -44.65
CA ARG A 375 92.56 2.62 -43.20
C ARG A 375 93.71 2.19 -42.26
N ARG A 376 94.72 1.46 -42.76
CA ARG A 376 95.88 1.01 -41.97
C ARG A 376 96.92 2.11 -41.69
N ILE A 377 97.05 3.13 -42.56
CA ILE A 377 98.00 4.24 -42.38
C ILE A 377 97.40 5.34 -41.48
N ALA A 378 96.09 5.58 -41.59
CA ALA A 378 95.36 6.56 -40.78
C ALA A 378 95.46 6.27 -39.26
N ALA A 379 95.43 4.99 -38.86
CA ALA A 379 95.57 4.60 -37.46
C ALA A 379 96.96 4.91 -36.86
N GLY A 380 98.02 4.87 -37.68
CA GLY A 380 99.39 5.18 -37.27
C GLY A 380 99.63 6.68 -37.11
N VAL A 381 99.09 7.49 -38.02
CA VAL A 381 99.18 8.96 -37.96
C VAL A 381 98.35 9.50 -36.79
N LEU A 382 97.14 8.97 -36.57
CA LEU A 382 96.27 9.38 -35.47
C LEU A 382 96.86 9.03 -34.09
N SER A 383 97.56 7.90 -33.98
CA SER A 383 98.25 7.50 -32.73
C SER A 383 99.43 8.41 -32.39
N ARG A 384 100.20 8.87 -33.38
CA ARG A 384 101.28 9.86 -33.18
C ARG A 384 100.72 11.23 -32.79
N PHE A 385 99.62 11.64 -33.41
CA PHE A 385 98.94 12.89 -33.08
C PHE A 385 98.37 12.88 -31.65
N ILE A 386 97.72 11.79 -31.23
CA ILE A 386 97.20 11.65 -29.85
C ILE A 386 98.34 11.70 -28.82
N ARG A 387 99.49 11.05 -29.06
CA ARG A 387 100.67 11.18 -28.18
C ARG A 387 101.21 12.61 -28.11
N LEU A 388 101.29 13.32 -29.24
CA LEU A 388 101.75 14.71 -29.29
C LEU A 388 100.82 15.65 -28.50
N VAL A 389 99.50 15.43 -28.60
CA VAL A 389 98.48 16.19 -27.87
C VAL A 389 98.50 15.87 -26.37
N LEU A 390 98.69 14.61 -25.98
CA LEU A 390 98.82 14.21 -24.57
C LEU A 390 100.12 14.72 -23.93
N ALA A 391 101.19 14.91 -24.70
CA ALA A 391 102.48 15.44 -24.23
C ALA A 391 102.52 16.98 -24.07
N ARG A 392 101.49 17.73 -24.49
CA ARG A 392 101.42 19.21 -24.41
C ARG A 392 100.12 19.70 -23.74
N PRO A 393 100.14 20.10 -22.45
CA PRO A 393 98.93 20.40 -21.66
C PRO A 393 98.04 21.52 -22.21
N SER A 394 98.63 22.58 -22.79
CA SER A 394 97.90 23.73 -23.35
C SER A 394 97.15 23.38 -24.64
N LEU A 395 97.67 22.45 -25.43
CA LEU A 395 97.05 21.97 -26.68
C LEU A 395 95.90 21.00 -26.41
N LYS A 396 96.06 20.13 -25.39
CA LYS A 396 95.02 19.23 -24.89
C LYS A 396 93.75 20.00 -24.49
N TRP A 397 93.91 21.10 -23.74
CA TRP A 397 92.78 21.91 -23.28
C TRP A 397 92.02 22.58 -24.44
N ARG A 398 92.73 23.16 -25.41
CA ARG A 398 92.12 23.82 -26.58
C ARG A 398 91.38 22.83 -27.49
N ILE A 399 91.96 21.66 -27.73
CA ILE A 399 91.35 20.63 -28.58
C ILE A 399 90.14 19.98 -27.90
N ILE A 400 90.20 19.70 -26.59
CA ILE A 400 89.04 19.18 -25.85
C ILE A 400 87.92 20.24 -25.79
N ALA A 401 88.24 21.51 -25.58
CA ALA A 401 87.25 22.59 -25.60
C ALA A 401 86.56 22.73 -26.97
N PHE A 402 87.29 22.56 -28.07
CA PHE A 402 86.73 22.56 -29.43
C PHE A 402 85.89 21.31 -29.72
N LEU A 403 86.36 20.12 -29.30
CA LEU A 403 85.67 18.85 -29.54
C LEU A 403 84.44 18.61 -28.65
N ARG A 404 84.28 19.35 -27.54
CA ARG A 404 83.02 19.40 -26.76
C ARG A 404 81.84 19.93 -27.58
N ARG A 405 82.09 20.66 -28.67
CA ARG A 405 81.07 21.14 -29.63
C ARG A 405 80.55 20.03 -30.56
N TYR A 406 81.20 18.86 -30.58
CA TYR A 406 80.88 17.69 -31.41
C TYR A 406 80.96 16.38 -30.60
N PRO A 407 79.94 16.06 -29.76
CA PRO A 407 80.02 15.00 -28.75
C PRO A 407 80.23 13.59 -29.32
N GLU A 408 79.74 13.28 -30.52
CA GLU A 408 79.96 11.99 -31.19
C GLU A 408 81.42 11.77 -31.57
N THR A 409 82.10 12.81 -32.08
CA THR A 409 83.52 12.69 -32.47
C THR A 409 84.42 12.51 -31.26
N LEU A 410 84.08 13.16 -30.13
CA LEU A 410 84.79 13.01 -28.87
C LEU A 410 84.68 11.58 -28.31
N ARG A 411 83.48 10.97 -28.38
CA ARG A 411 83.27 9.57 -27.99
C ARG A 411 84.07 8.59 -28.84
N HIS A 412 84.06 8.75 -30.16
CA HIS A 412 84.85 7.90 -31.06
C HIS A 412 86.36 8.06 -30.81
N LEU A 413 86.84 9.27 -30.53
CA LEU A 413 88.26 9.53 -30.25
C LEU A 413 88.67 8.97 -28.88
N GLN A 414 87.81 9.06 -27.87
CA GLN A 414 88.01 8.43 -26.56
C GLN A 414 88.00 6.90 -26.65
N ALA A 415 87.10 6.31 -27.43
CA ALA A 415 87.05 4.87 -27.70
C ALA A 415 88.31 4.39 -28.46
N PHE A 416 88.75 5.16 -29.46
CA PHE A 416 90.01 4.87 -30.17
C PHE A 416 91.23 4.96 -29.24
N ALA A 417 91.30 5.99 -28.41
CA ALA A 417 92.38 6.16 -27.42
C ALA A 417 92.41 5.05 -26.37
N ARG A 418 91.25 4.57 -25.90
CA ARG A 418 91.12 3.40 -25.01
C ARG A 418 91.54 2.10 -25.70
N SER A 419 91.13 1.86 -26.94
CA SER A 419 91.49 0.65 -27.71
C SER A 419 93.00 0.52 -28.00
N ARG A 420 93.75 1.62 -27.90
CA ARG A 420 95.20 1.69 -28.11
C ARG A 420 96.01 1.94 -26.83
N GLY A 421 95.36 1.91 -25.66
CA GLY A 421 96.01 1.99 -24.35
C GLY A 421 96.54 3.38 -23.95
N PHE A 422 96.03 4.46 -24.55
CA PHE A 422 96.46 5.83 -24.24
C PHE A 422 95.76 6.44 -23.00
N ILE A 423 94.65 5.85 -22.55
CA ILE A 423 93.84 6.32 -21.42
C ILE A 423 93.35 5.08 -20.65
N ALA A 424 93.56 5.05 -19.33
CA ALA A 424 93.18 3.93 -18.46
C ALA A 424 91.65 3.83 -18.27
N SER A 425 91.15 2.59 -18.15
CA SER A 425 89.74 2.29 -17.85
C SER A 425 89.54 2.23 -16.34
N PRO A 426 88.59 2.97 -15.72
CA PRO A 426 88.36 2.87 -14.28
C PRO A 426 87.60 1.58 -13.93
N ALA A 427 88.17 0.82 -12.99
CA ALA A 427 87.55 -0.34 -12.36
C ALA A 427 86.48 0.09 -11.34
N ALA A 428 85.46 -0.77 -11.17
CA ALA A 428 84.45 -0.67 -10.13
C ALA A 428 85.05 -0.98 -8.75
N VAL A 429 84.71 -0.19 -7.72
CA VAL A 429 84.85 -0.58 -6.30
C VAL A 429 83.70 0.01 -5.47
N GLN A 430 83.15 -0.86 -4.63
CA GLN A 430 82.09 -0.66 -3.63
C GLN A 430 82.56 0.10 -2.38
N ASP A 431 81.56 0.67 -1.70
CA ASP A 431 81.39 1.20 -0.32
C ASP A 431 82.47 0.93 0.76
N PRO A 432 82.59 1.80 1.79
CA PRO A 432 81.70 1.69 2.97
C PRO A 432 81.30 3.03 3.67
N GLY A 433 80.19 3.00 4.44
CA GLY A 433 79.87 3.99 5.51
C GLY A 433 80.73 3.86 6.78
N PRO A 434 80.49 4.56 7.93
CA PRO A 434 79.25 5.21 8.39
C PRO A 434 79.40 6.58 9.13
N MET A 435 78.25 7.09 9.64
CA MET A 435 78.01 7.93 10.85
C MET A 435 78.13 9.49 10.86
N ALA A 436 76.98 10.09 11.22
CA ALA A 436 76.72 11.02 12.34
C ALA A 436 76.49 12.54 12.09
N MET A 437 75.26 12.95 12.49
CA MET A 437 74.78 14.19 13.13
C MET A 437 74.87 15.57 12.44
N ALA A 438 73.71 16.22 12.25
CA ALA A 438 73.27 17.41 13.01
C ALA A 438 71.96 18.03 12.45
N VAL A 439 71.19 18.64 13.35
CA VAL A 439 69.90 19.38 13.24
C VAL A 439 70.21 20.89 13.50
N PRO A 440 69.33 21.93 13.40
CA PRO A 440 68.06 22.22 12.68
C PRO A 440 68.07 23.56 11.89
N ALA A 441 66.90 23.92 11.29
CA ALA A 441 66.25 25.26 11.18
C ALA A 441 65.61 25.39 9.78
N SER A 442 64.43 25.94 9.53
CA SER A 442 63.37 26.59 10.30
C SER A 442 62.17 26.79 9.34
N TYR A 443 61.00 27.13 9.89
CA TYR A 443 59.77 27.64 9.24
C TYR A 443 58.80 26.65 8.55
N SER A 444 57.83 26.21 9.35
CA SER A 444 56.39 26.09 9.02
C SER A 444 55.74 27.50 9.08
N PRO A 445 54.42 27.75 8.84
CA PRO A 445 53.28 26.80 8.77
C PRO A 445 52.33 27.08 7.59
N SER A 446 51.44 26.16 7.20
CA SER A 446 50.12 25.93 7.81
C SER A 446 49.36 25.05 6.80
N GLY A 447 48.54 24.06 7.13
CA GLY A 447 47.93 23.64 8.38
C GLY A 447 46.56 23.06 8.00
N ILE A 448 46.30 21.81 8.36
CA ILE A 448 45.02 21.28 8.86
C ILE A 448 45.35 19.89 9.41
N ALA A 449 45.35 19.80 10.73
CA ALA A 449 45.38 18.58 11.52
C ALA A 449 44.05 18.49 12.25
N GLY A 450 43.64 17.27 12.62
CA GLY A 450 42.60 17.11 13.63
C GLY A 450 41.94 15.74 13.68
N VAL A 451 42.70 14.71 14.04
CA VAL A 451 42.17 13.49 14.68
C VAL A 451 42.73 13.49 16.10
N PHE A 452 41.90 13.09 17.08
CA PHE A 452 42.18 12.13 18.16
C PHE A 452 41.53 12.48 19.51
N LEU A 453 40.82 11.48 20.07
CA LEU A 453 40.99 10.83 21.40
C LEU A 453 39.60 10.31 21.84
N ASN A 454 39.32 9.02 22.04
CA ASN A 454 39.83 7.96 22.94
C ASN A 454 38.81 7.62 24.05
N VAL A 455 38.72 6.32 24.34
CA VAL A 455 38.36 5.66 25.64
C VAL A 455 36.89 5.24 25.89
N ALA A 456 36.72 3.91 25.76
CA ALA A 456 36.07 2.88 26.60
C ALA A 456 34.63 2.98 27.16
N PRO A 457 33.92 1.83 27.30
CA PRO A 457 32.47 1.77 27.55
C PRO A 457 32.12 1.30 28.97
N GLU A 458 31.03 1.82 29.56
CA GLU A 458 30.26 1.08 30.56
C GLU A 458 28.88 1.69 30.81
N GLY A 459 27.88 0.81 30.92
CA GLY A 459 26.56 1.11 31.47
C GLY A 459 25.48 1.40 30.43
N VAL A 460 24.54 0.46 30.25
CA VAL A 460 23.09 0.66 30.44
C VAL A 460 22.35 -0.66 30.12
N SER A 461 21.83 -1.23 31.21
CA SER A 461 20.49 -1.78 31.41
C SER A 461 19.75 -2.48 30.25
N LYS A 462 19.47 -3.76 30.49
CA LYS A 462 18.39 -4.55 29.89
C LYS A 462 17.04 -3.81 29.98
N ARG A 463 16.43 -3.50 28.84
CA ARG A 463 14.97 -3.54 28.69
C ARG A 463 14.61 -4.27 27.41
N ILE A 464 14.37 -5.57 27.56
CA ILE A 464 13.69 -6.38 26.55
C ILE A 464 12.24 -5.88 26.51
N SER A 465 11.79 -5.39 25.35
CA SER A 465 10.39 -5.03 25.16
C SER A 465 9.51 -6.27 25.28
N SER A 466 8.30 -6.11 25.85
CA SER A 466 7.28 -7.14 26.01
C SER A 466 6.86 -7.83 24.70
N ARG A 467 7.27 -7.28 23.54
CA ARG A 467 7.04 -7.86 22.21
C ARG A 467 8.02 -8.98 21.85
N SER A 468 9.25 -8.96 22.39
CA SER A 468 10.28 -9.97 22.08
C SER A 468 10.17 -11.24 22.94
N LYS A 469 9.47 -11.17 24.08
CA LYS A 469 9.16 -12.34 24.93
C LYS A 469 8.05 -13.21 24.32
N ARG A 470 7.08 -12.58 23.65
CA ARG A 470 5.93 -13.24 23.02
C ARG A 470 6.29 -14.02 21.74
N ILE A 471 7.34 -13.58 21.04
CA ILE A 471 7.84 -14.26 19.82
C ILE A 471 8.66 -15.51 20.18
N LEU A 472 9.36 -15.52 21.32
CA LEU A 472 10.08 -16.70 21.79
C LEU A 472 9.15 -17.79 22.37
N GLU A 473 8.08 -17.40 23.09
CA GLU A 473 7.07 -18.36 23.58
C GLU A 473 6.25 -19.00 22.45
N MET A 474 5.98 -18.28 21.36
CA MET A 474 5.29 -18.82 20.17
C MET A 474 6.16 -19.83 19.39
N LEU A 475 7.48 -19.65 19.37
CA LEU A 475 8.40 -20.54 18.66
C LEU A 475 8.71 -21.82 19.45
N GLU A 476 8.57 -21.82 20.77
CA GLU A 476 8.71 -23.02 21.61
C GLU A 476 7.42 -23.88 21.65
N THR A 477 6.23 -23.29 21.51
CA THR A 477 4.97 -24.04 21.44
C THR A 477 4.84 -24.80 20.12
N HIS A 478 5.23 -24.20 18.99
CA HIS A 478 5.20 -24.86 17.68
C HIS A 478 6.22 -26.01 17.51
N ARG A 479 7.22 -26.12 18.39
CA ARG A 479 8.22 -27.20 18.36
C ARG A 479 7.80 -28.43 19.18
N LYS A 480 6.81 -28.31 20.06
CA LYS A 480 6.29 -29.42 20.88
C LYS A 480 5.11 -30.18 20.26
N GLU A 481 4.51 -29.66 19.18
CA GLU A 481 3.37 -30.31 18.49
C GLU A 481 3.77 -31.12 17.24
N ARG A 482 5.08 -31.26 16.97
CA ARG A 482 5.60 -32.06 15.84
C ARG A 482 6.54 -33.21 16.25
N HIS A 483 6.38 -33.75 17.46
CA HIS A 483 7.02 -35.01 17.86
C HIS A 483 6.03 -35.95 18.51
#